data_AF-A0A7D9EHW8-F1
#
_entry.id   AF-A0A7D9EHW8-F1
#
_cell.length_a   1.000
_cell.length_b   1.000
_cell.length_c   1.000
_cell.angle_alpha   90.00
_cell.angle_beta   90.00
_cell.angle_gamma   90.00
#
_symmetry.space_group_name_H-M   'P 1'
#
loop_
_entity.id
_entity.type
_entity.pdbx_description
1 polymer ?
#
loop_
_entity_poly.entity_id
_entity_poly.type
_entity_poly.pdbx_seq_one_letter_code
_entity_poly.pdbx_strand_id
1 'polypeptide(L)'
;MFNYRMVFPFEYSKTKHRVIVMKKAHFLSLRKYAEEIPPQLTVEIWDNDLLSMNDFIGNVVLNLHKLPKPYGRAKDIKDWPLLSDEANCNSLFEKERVRGWWPVAGKPKDGPKGEKKSDELVLKVSRY
;
A
#
# COMPACT_ATOMS: atom_id res chain seq x y z
N MET A 1 11.50 20.93 -6.64
CA MET A 1 10.22 20.26 -6.97
C MET A 1 10.50 18.76 -6.99
N PHE A 2 9.92 18.01 -6.04
CA PHE A 2 10.27 16.60 -5.84
C PHE A 2 9.25 15.69 -6.54
N ASN A 3 9.69 14.81 -7.43
CA ASN A 3 8.85 13.81 -8.10
C ASN A 3 9.37 12.40 -7.77
N TYR A 4 8.60 11.61 -7.01
CA TYR A 4 8.87 10.18 -6.81
C TYR A 4 8.00 9.36 -7.78
N ARG A 5 8.61 8.40 -8.48
CA ARG A 5 7.90 7.35 -9.23
C ARG A 5 8.27 6.00 -8.64
N MET A 6 7.30 5.29 -8.08
CA MET A 6 7.48 3.94 -7.56
C MET A 6 6.88 2.93 -8.55
N VAL A 7 7.60 1.85 -8.80
CA VAL A 7 7.20 0.81 -9.78
C VAL A 7 7.32 -0.56 -9.10
N PHE A 8 6.23 -1.32 -9.09
CA PHE A 8 6.17 -2.67 -8.50
C PHE A 8 5.97 -3.70 -9.60
N PRO A 9 6.97 -4.54 -9.90
CA PRO A 9 6.78 -5.65 -10.81
C PRO A 9 6.02 -6.76 -10.08
N PHE A 10 4.82 -7.10 -10.53
CA PHE A 10 4.05 -8.23 -10.03
C PHE A 10 3.13 -8.78 -11.12
N GLU A 11 2.79 -10.07 -11.03
CA GLU A 11 1.83 -10.70 -11.92
C GLU A 11 0.44 -10.69 -11.28
N TYR A 12 -0.61 -10.48 -12.08
CA TYR A 12 -1.99 -10.41 -11.57
C TYR A 12 -2.88 -11.43 -12.28
N SER A 13 -3.50 -12.31 -11.50
CA SER A 13 -4.53 -13.24 -11.98
C SER A 13 -5.88 -12.54 -12.00
N LYS A 14 -6.36 -12.20 -13.21
CA LYS A 14 -7.67 -11.57 -13.41
C LYS A 14 -8.83 -12.46 -12.95
N THR A 15 -8.70 -13.78 -13.10
CA THR A 15 -9.75 -14.74 -12.72
C THR A 15 -9.92 -14.85 -11.21
N LYS A 16 -8.81 -14.80 -10.46
CA LYS A 16 -8.83 -14.95 -9.00
C LYS A 16 -8.81 -13.61 -8.25
N HIS A 17 -8.58 -12.52 -8.95
CA HIS A 17 -8.30 -11.20 -8.40
C HIS A 17 -7.16 -11.18 -7.36
N ARG A 18 -6.09 -11.92 -7.66
CA ARG A 18 -4.91 -12.08 -6.79
C ARG A 18 -3.63 -11.65 -7.50
N VAL A 19 -2.69 -11.11 -6.72
CA VAL A 19 -1.32 -10.91 -7.17
C VAL A 19 -0.55 -12.21 -6.95
N ILE A 20 0.20 -12.64 -7.95
CA ILE A 20 1.08 -13.78 -7.90
C ILE A 20 2.49 -13.27 -7.63
N VAL A 21 3.07 -13.71 -6.51
CA VAL A 21 4.44 -13.40 -6.13
C VAL A 21 5.27 -14.68 -6.14
N MET A 22 6.36 -14.69 -6.89
CA MET A 22 7.32 -15.79 -6.85
C MET A 22 8.28 -15.61 -5.67
N LYS A 23 8.21 -16.52 -4.70
CA LYS A 23 9.11 -16.54 -3.54
C LYS A 23 10.08 -17.71 -3.62
N LYS A 24 11.27 -17.50 -3.06
CA LYS A 24 12.21 -18.59 -2.73
C LYS A 24 11.92 -19.05 -1.30
N ALA A 25 11.95 -20.36 -1.05
CA ALA A 25 11.69 -20.91 0.28
C ALA A 25 12.69 -20.43 1.35
N HIS A 26 13.92 -20.13 0.94
CA HIS A 26 14.93 -19.44 1.73
C HIS A 26 15.93 -18.76 0.77
N PHE A 27 16.79 -17.86 1.27
CA PHE A 27 17.71 -17.06 0.45
C PHE A 27 18.56 -17.89 -0.55
N LEU A 28 18.98 -19.09 -0.12
CA LEU A 28 19.79 -20.04 -0.90
C LEU A 28 18.97 -21.18 -1.55
N SER A 29 17.65 -21.19 -1.41
CA SER A 29 16.82 -22.23 -2.01
C SER A 29 16.71 -22.02 -3.52
N LEU A 30 16.98 -23.08 -4.29
CA LEU A 30 16.72 -23.15 -5.72
C LEU A 30 15.22 -23.30 -6.03
N ARG A 31 14.44 -23.78 -5.05
CA ARG A 31 13.01 -24.00 -5.20
C ARG A 31 12.26 -22.67 -5.05
N LYS A 32 11.57 -22.30 -6.13
CA LYS A 32 10.63 -21.18 -6.16
C LYS A 32 9.21 -21.72 -6.03
N TYR A 33 8.35 -21.01 -5.32
CA TYR A 33 6.92 -21.25 -5.32
C TYR A 33 6.17 -19.95 -5.62
N ALA A 34 5.02 -20.09 -6.26
CA ALA A 34 4.11 -18.98 -6.52
C ALA A 34 3.13 -18.88 -5.34
N GLU A 35 2.99 -17.68 -4.79
CA GLU A 35 2.02 -17.39 -3.75
C GLU A 35 1.00 -16.38 -4.26
N GLU A 36 -0.27 -16.63 -3.97
CA GLU A 36 -1.39 -15.76 -4.34
C GLU A 36 -1.76 -14.87 -3.15
N ILE A 37 -1.47 -13.58 -3.25
CA ILE A 37 -1.75 -12.59 -2.22
C ILE A 37 -2.86 -11.63 -2.68
N PRO A 38 -3.63 -11.02 -1.75
CA PRO A 38 -4.57 -9.97 -2.13
C PRO A 38 -3.81 -8.78 -2.75
N PRO A 39 -4.39 -8.12 -3.77
CA PRO A 39 -3.79 -6.95 -4.42
C PRO A 39 -3.91 -5.71 -3.53
N GLN A 40 -3.12 -5.64 -2.46
CA GLN A 40 -3.14 -4.56 -1.47
C GLN A 40 -1.83 -3.76 -1.53
N LEU A 41 -1.96 -2.43 -1.55
CA LEU A 41 -0.84 -1.49 -1.45
C LEU A 41 -0.90 -0.78 -0.10
N THR A 42 0.17 -0.91 0.68
CA THR A 42 0.29 -0.21 1.96
C THR A 42 1.39 0.84 1.85
N VAL A 43 1.03 2.10 2.08
CA VAL A 43 1.96 3.24 2.09
C VAL A 43 2.10 3.73 3.52
N GLU A 44 3.32 3.69 4.04
CA GLU A 44 3.69 4.18 5.36
C GLU A 44 4.56 5.43 5.22
N ILE A 45 4.26 6.44 6.03
CA ILE A 45 5.03 7.67 6.14
C ILE A 45 5.76 7.65 7.48
N TRP A 46 7.07 7.82 7.42
CA TRP A 46 7.96 7.88 8.57
C TRP A 46 8.65 9.24 8.59
N ASP A 47 8.74 9.85 9.76
CA ASP A 47 9.62 10.99 9.95
C ASP A 47 11.07 10.52 9.88
N ASN A 48 11.94 11.35 9.33
CA ASN A 48 13.34 11.03 9.15
C ASN A 48 14.19 11.98 9.98
N ASP A 49 14.21 11.70 11.28
CA ASP A 49 15.03 12.45 12.20
C ASP A 49 16.44 11.86 12.26
N LEU A 50 17.44 12.74 12.20
CA LEU A 50 18.85 12.37 12.27
C LEU A 50 19.29 11.82 13.65
N LEU A 51 18.49 12.03 14.70
CA LEU A 51 18.89 11.81 16.11
C LEU A 51 17.88 11.05 16.99
N SER A 52 16.65 10.78 16.52
CA SER A 52 15.61 10.05 17.26
C SER A 52 15.23 8.73 16.57
N MET A 53 14.49 7.84 17.25
CA MET A 53 13.91 6.65 16.61
C MET A 53 12.86 7.13 15.59
N ASN A 54 13.05 6.88 14.29
CA ASN A 54 12.12 7.28 13.22
C ASN A 54 10.65 7.16 13.63
N ASP A 55 9.99 8.31 13.84
CA ASP A 55 8.61 8.35 14.31
C ASP A 55 7.65 8.04 13.16
N PHE A 56 6.71 7.14 13.43
CA PHE A 56 5.67 6.79 12.47
C PHE A 56 4.63 7.90 12.39
N ILE A 57 4.48 8.52 11.22
CA ILE A 57 3.54 9.62 11.00
C ILE A 57 2.16 9.07 10.64
N GLY A 58 2.11 8.00 9.83
CA GLY A 58 0.84 7.37 9.47
C GLY A 58 0.93 6.39 8.32
N ASN A 59 -0.17 5.69 8.06
CA ASN A 59 -0.26 4.77 6.94
C ASN A 59 -1.61 4.87 6.22
N VAL A 60 -1.61 4.38 4.97
CA VAL A 60 -2.82 4.13 4.21
C VAL A 60 -2.71 2.76 3.57
N VAL A 61 -3.81 2.01 3.64
CA VAL A 61 -3.95 0.70 3.03
C VAL A 61 -4.99 0.81 1.93
N LEU A 62 -4.58 0.46 0.70
CA LEU A 62 -5.38 0.58 -0.50
C LEU A 62 -5.54 -0.79 -1.16
N ASN A 63 -6.76 -1.30 -1.24
CA ASN A 63 -7.06 -2.48 -2.04
C ASN A 63 -7.12 -2.07 -3.52
N LEU A 64 -6.21 -2.56 -4.36
CA LEU A 64 -6.13 -2.18 -5.77
C LEU A 64 -7.29 -2.74 -6.61
N HIS A 65 -7.96 -3.80 -6.14
CA HIS A 65 -9.13 -4.35 -6.82
C HIS A 65 -10.42 -3.62 -6.41
N LYS A 66 -10.56 -3.24 -5.13
CA LYS A 66 -11.64 -2.41 -4.59
C LYS A 66 -11.08 -1.07 -4.11
N LEU A 67 -10.54 -0.27 -5.03
CA LEU A 67 -9.84 0.96 -4.72
C LEU A 67 -10.84 2.10 -4.44
N PRO A 68 -10.84 2.70 -3.24
CA PRO A 68 -11.70 3.86 -2.96
C PRO A 68 -11.44 4.97 -3.98
N LYS A 69 -12.49 5.61 -4.50
CA LYS A 69 -12.34 6.75 -5.41
C LYS A 69 -11.44 7.81 -4.77
N PRO A 70 -10.37 8.25 -5.46
CA PRO A 70 -9.53 9.30 -4.93
C PRO A 70 -10.27 10.64 -4.95
N TYR A 71 -9.88 11.53 -4.05
CA TYR A 71 -10.35 12.92 -4.07
C TYR A 71 -9.66 13.69 -5.19
N GLY A 72 -10.37 14.58 -5.87
CA GLY A 72 -9.80 15.43 -6.93
C GLY A 72 -8.83 16.48 -6.41
N ARG A 73 -9.09 17.02 -5.21
CA ARG A 73 -8.25 18.03 -4.54
C ARG A 73 -8.07 17.65 -3.07
N ALA A 74 -6.90 17.95 -2.52
CA ALA A 74 -6.60 17.69 -1.11
C ALA A 74 -7.57 18.40 -0.14
N LYS A 75 -8.11 19.57 -0.52
CA LYS A 75 -9.06 20.34 0.30
C LYS A 75 -10.46 19.72 0.40
N ASP A 76 -10.80 18.79 -0.49
CA ASP A 76 -12.11 18.16 -0.53
C ASP A 76 -12.18 16.88 0.32
N ILE A 77 -11.07 16.50 0.98
CA ILE A 77 -11.02 15.36 1.89
C ILE A 77 -11.85 15.71 3.13
N LYS A 78 -13.00 15.06 3.29
CA LYS A 78 -13.91 15.31 4.41
C LYS A 78 -14.15 14.05 5.26
N ASP A 79 -14.27 12.88 4.62
CA ASP A 79 -14.74 11.66 5.31
C ASP A 79 -13.90 10.40 4.99
N TRP A 80 -12.63 10.39 5.42
CA TRP A 80 -11.76 9.21 5.31
C TRP A 80 -11.63 8.46 6.65
N PRO A 81 -11.65 7.10 6.69
CA PRO A 81 -11.88 6.15 5.60
C PRO A 81 -13.37 5.81 5.41
N LEU A 82 -14.26 6.55 6.07
CA LEU A 82 -15.69 6.23 6.27
C LEU A 82 -16.50 6.10 4.96
N LEU A 83 -16.03 6.69 3.86
CA LEU A 83 -16.64 6.60 2.53
C LEU A 83 -16.10 5.46 1.65
N SER A 84 -15.39 4.45 2.19
CA SER A 84 -15.12 3.20 1.47
C SER A 84 -16.39 2.35 1.34
N ASP A 85 -17.46 2.96 0.85
CA ASP A 85 -18.69 2.29 0.51
C ASP A 85 -18.40 1.40 -0.70
N GLU A 86 -18.66 0.10 -0.60
CA GLU A 86 -18.26 -0.88 -1.64
C GLU A 86 -18.82 -0.51 -3.03
N ALA A 87 -19.90 0.27 -3.06
CA ALA A 87 -20.55 0.78 -4.26
C ALA A 87 -19.73 1.85 -5.03
N ASN A 88 -18.75 2.50 -4.40
CA ASN A 88 -17.98 3.60 -5.00
C ASN A 88 -16.49 3.32 -5.18
N CYS A 89 -16.13 2.03 -5.32
CA CYS A 89 -14.77 1.61 -5.61
C CYS A 89 -14.48 1.50 -7.12
N ASN A 90 -13.22 1.68 -7.49
CA ASN A 90 -12.69 1.39 -8.82
C ASN A 90 -11.75 0.19 -8.74
N SER A 91 -11.63 -0.59 -9.81
CA SER A 91 -10.53 -1.55 -9.93
C SER A 91 -9.39 -0.96 -10.75
N LEU A 92 -8.17 -0.92 -10.20
CA LEU A 92 -6.97 -0.52 -10.96
C LEU A 92 -6.61 -1.53 -12.06
N PHE A 93 -7.15 -2.76 -11.96
CA PHE A 93 -6.96 -3.81 -12.97
C PHE A 93 -7.92 -3.70 -14.15
N GLU A 94 -9.03 -2.97 -13.97
CA GLU A 94 -9.99 -2.64 -15.04
C GLU A 94 -9.68 -1.26 -15.63
N LYS A 95 -9.35 -0.29 -14.77
CA LYS A 95 -8.95 1.07 -15.17
C LYS A 95 -7.44 1.20 -15.12
N GLU A 96 -6.82 1.31 -16.29
CA GLU A 96 -5.36 1.37 -16.45
C GLU A 96 -4.68 2.49 -15.63
N ARG A 97 -5.41 3.59 -15.35
CA ARG A 97 -4.89 4.75 -14.62
C ARG A 97 -5.93 5.34 -13.69
N VAL A 98 -5.51 5.61 -12.45
CA VAL A 98 -6.28 6.36 -11.46
C VAL A 98 -5.40 7.51 -10.97
N ARG A 99 -5.98 8.71 -10.85
CA ARG A 99 -5.28 9.91 -10.38
C ARG A 99 -6.14 10.63 -9.34
N GLY A 100 -5.49 11.14 -8.30
CA GLY A 100 -6.08 11.98 -7.28
C GLY A 100 -5.39 11.76 -5.93
N TRP A 101 -6.10 12.07 -4.86
CA TRP A 101 -5.56 12.13 -3.51
C TRP A 101 -6.22 11.09 -2.61
N TRP A 102 -5.40 10.31 -1.90
CA TRP A 102 -5.81 9.49 -0.76
C TRP A 102 -5.14 10.04 0.49
N PRO A 103 -5.89 10.39 1.54
CA PRO A 103 -5.30 10.84 2.79
C PRO A 103 -4.61 9.68 3.52
N VAL A 104 -3.54 10.02 4.23
CA VAL A 104 -2.85 9.14 5.16
C VAL A 104 -3.26 9.56 6.57
N ALA A 105 -3.72 8.61 7.38
CA ALA A 105 -4.09 8.87 8.76
C ALA A 105 -3.10 8.15 9.68
N GLY A 106 -2.53 8.87 10.64
CA GLY A 106 -1.74 8.28 11.71
C GLY A 106 -2.63 7.90 12.88
N LYS A 107 -2.56 6.64 13.32
CA LYS A 107 -2.77 6.32 14.73
C LYS A 107 -1.40 5.97 15.32
N PRO A 108 -1.03 6.49 16.50
CA PRO A 108 0.12 5.97 17.24
C PRO A 108 -0.04 4.46 17.38
N LYS A 109 1.02 3.69 17.10
CA LYS A 109 1.04 2.26 17.45
C LYS A 109 1.24 2.12 18.96
N ASP A 110 0.16 2.19 19.72
CA ASP A 110 0.15 1.69 21.11
C ASP A 110 -0.03 0.17 21.06
N GLY A 111 1.05 -0.58 20.88
CA GLY A 111 1.03 -2.05 20.89
C GLY A 111 2.38 -2.70 20.55
N PRO A 112 2.71 -3.84 21.16
CA PRO A 112 4.07 -4.39 21.15
C PRO A 112 4.53 -4.77 19.74
N LYS A 113 5.83 -4.60 19.50
CA LYS A 113 6.56 -4.93 18.25
C LYS A 113 6.29 -6.39 17.83
N GLY A 114 5.24 -6.61 17.06
CA GLY A 114 4.88 -7.89 16.46
C GLY A 114 5.41 -8.02 15.03
N GLU A 115 5.95 -9.19 14.73
CA GLU A 115 6.57 -9.67 13.49
C GLU A 115 6.14 -9.01 12.17
N LYS A 116 7.13 -8.60 11.39
CA LYS A 116 6.98 -8.22 9.98
C LYS A 116 6.57 -9.46 9.17
N LYS A 117 5.31 -9.56 8.76
CA LYS A 117 4.93 -10.48 7.67
C LYS A 117 5.55 -9.99 6.36
N SER A 118 6.38 -10.82 5.73
CA SER A 118 7.11 -10.54 4.49
C SER A 118 6.22 -10.41 3.24
N ASP A 119 4.91 -10.55 3.40
CA ASP A 119 3.99 -10.85 2.31
C ASP A 119 3.13 -9.64 1.93
N GLU A 120 3.33 -8.51 2.62
CA GLU A 120 2.68 -7.25 2.35
C GLU A 120 3.62 -6.32 1.56
N LEU A 121 3.12 -5.75 0.46
CA LEU A 121 3.83 -4.69 -0.26
C LEU A 121 3.78 -3.41 0.57
N VAL A 122 4.74 -3.27 1.48
CA VAL A 122 4.89 -2.10 2.34
C VAL A 122 5.86 -1.12 1.69
N LEU A 123 5.34 0.03 1.31
CA LEU A 123 6.12 1.17 0.89
C LEU A 123 6.39 2.10 2.04
N LYS A 124 7.67 2.33 2.31
CA LYS A 124 8.10 3.33 3.30
C LYS A 124 8.55 4.58 2.56
N VAL A 125 7.83 5.67 2.78
CA VAL A 125 8.17 7.00 2.28
C VAL A 125 8.80 7.77 3.44
N SER A 126 10.00 8.27 3.21
CA SER A 126 10.78 9.08 4.16
C SER A 126 11.11 10.42 3.48
N ARG A 127 11.07 11.52 4.26
CA ARG A 127 11.55 12.84 3.80
C ARG A 127 13.07 12.90 3.97
N TYR A 128 13.76 13.59 3.06
CA TYR A 128 15.16 13.98 3.25
C TYR A 128 15.26 15.21 4.14
#